data_AF-A0A7J4SWI1-F1
#
_entry.id   AF-A0A7J4SWI1-F1
#
_cell.length_a   1.000
_cell.length_b   1.000
_cell.length_c   1.000
_cell.angle_alpha   90.00
_cell.angle_beta   90.00
_cell.angle_gamma   90.00
#
_symmetry.space_group_name_H-M   'P 1'
#
loop_
_entity.id
_entity.type
_entity.pdbx_description
1 polymer ?
#
loop_
_entity_poly.entity_id
_entity_poly.type
_entity_poly.pdbx_seq_one_letter_code
_entity_poly.pdbx_strand_id
1 'polypeptide(L)'
;PTGILATNEAGTSFGLATFMGMDAPDAMTAYGLDATQYGVIATWVGGWLSSASALPMVLLGGTGTITAEEFVNITFGDSDPINGGYLDNSLNLGGAWGTALVPASEGAPSIALDAAVSGNILYGPLGLTTRTGATLFLYGELTGMTPPIDLATMQPGAPMEWNATTVSAIYGVDANAANALRALMMSVIYADFVPGLLVDSFGSSGQYMTMPLNNWLYGWFDPVGMMIASDPTAPSAGWAKLETNE
;
A
#
# COMPACT_ATOMS: atom_id res chain seq x y z
N PRO A 1 5.89 0.34 -17.27
CA PRO A 1 7.27 0.14 -17.82
C PRO A 1 7.26 -1.06 -18.78
N THR A 2 8.17 -1.13 -19.76
CA THR A 2 8.23 -2.24 -20.73
C THR A 2 9.22 -3.31 -20.27
N GLY A 3 8.76 -4.55 -20.17
CA GLY A 3 9.51 -5.69 -19.64
C GLY A 3 8.86 -6.24 -18.39
N ILE A 4 8.70 -7.56 -18.29
CA ILE A 4 7.91 -8.20 -17.24
C ILE A 4 8.45 -7.86 -15.84
N LEU A 5 9.77 -7.86 -15.66
CA LEU A 5 10.41 -7.58 -14.37
C LEU A 5 10.72 -6.10 -14.12
N ALA A 6 10.40 -5.23 -15.10
CA ALA A 6 10.77 -3.82 -15.02
C ALA A 6 9.88 -3.06 -14.04
N THR A 7 10.49 -2.18 -13.26
CA THR A 7 9.80 -1.11 -12.52
C THR A 7 9.89 0.20 -13.30
N ASN A 8 8.93 1.12 -13.11
CA ASN A 8 9.12 2.49 -13.58
C ASN A 8 10.17 3.21 -12.72
N GLU A 9 10.61 4.38 -13.17
CA GLU A 9 11.58 5.20 -12.46
C GLU A 9 11.14 5.54 -11.02
N ALA A 10 9.83 5.70 -10.81
CA ALA A 10 9.24 5.93 -9.49
C ALA A 10 9.00 4.64 -8.68
N GLY A 11 9.40 3.45 -9.13
CA GLY A 11 9.21 2.20 -8.38
C GLY A 11 7.75 1.84 -7.98
N THR A 12 6.76 2.52 -8.56
CA THR A 12 5.33 2.42 -8.20
C THR A 12 4.52 1.61 -9.21
N SER A 13 5.07 1.35 -10.40
CA SER A 13 4.43 0.52 -11.42
C SER A 13 5.36 -0.58 -11.91
N PHE A 14 4.80 -1.77 -12.06
CA PHE A 14 5.50 -2.97 -12.47
C PHE A 14 5.09 -3.36 -13.89
N GLY A 15 6.05 -3.74 -14.72
CA GLY A 15 5.81 -4.12 -16.11
C GLY A 15 5.02 -5.41 -16.22
N LEU A 16 5.07 -6.25 -15.19
CA LEU A 16 4.20 -7.40 -15.01
C LEU A 16 2.72 -7.00 -14.90
N ALA A 17 2.40 -5.94 -14.14
CA ALA A 17 1.04 -5.42 -14.06
C ALA A 17 0.61 -4.77 -15.39
N THR A 18 1.53 -4.08 -16.07
CA THR A 18 1.30 -3.56 -17.43
C THR A 18 0.98 -4.69 -18.41
N PHE A 19 1.73 -5.80 -18.39
CA PHE A 19 1.50 -6.97 -19.22
C PHE A 19 0.12 -7.60 -18.96
N MET A 20 -0.29 -7.74 -17.71
CA MET A 20 -1.59 -8.32 -17.35
C MET A 20 -2.78 -7.39 -17.60
N GLY A 21 -2.55 -6.08 -17.65
CA GLY A 21 -3.58 -5.10 -17.98
C GLY A 21 -3.87 -4.98 -19.48
N MET A 22 -2.99 -5.50 -20.34
CA MET A 22 -3.19 -5.54 -21.79
C MET A 22 -4.12 -6.68 -22.19
N ASP A 23 -4.85 -6.50 -23.29
CA ASP A 23 -5.47 -7.64 -23.95
C ASP A 23 -4.41 -8.53 -24.63
N ALA A 24 -4.77 -9.79 -24.93
CA ALA A 24 -3.80 -10.75 -25.45
C ALA A 24 -3.17 -10.31 -26.80
N PRO A 25 -3.92 -9.79 -27.80
CA PRO A 25 -3.34 -9.30 -29.04
C PRO A 25 -2.32 -8.16 -28.86
N ASP A 26 -2.63 -7.20 -27.99
CA ASP A 26 -1.75 -6.06 -27.73
C ASP A 26 -0.50 -6.50 -26.98
N ALA A 27 -0.62 -7.37 -25.98
CA ALA A 27 0.52 -7.94 -25.27
C ALA A 27 1.44 -8.74 -26.20
N MET A 28 0.88 -9.59 -27.07
CA MET A 28 1.66 -10.33 -28.07
C MET A 28 2.44 -9.39 -29.00
N THR A 29 1.80 -8.32 -29.46
CA THR A 29 2.43 -7.32 -30.33
C THR A 29 3.52 -6.54 -29.61
N ALA A 30 3.23 -6.04 -28.40
CA ALA A 30 4.12 -5.20 -27.62
C ALA A 30 5.39 -5.94 -27.16
N TYR A 31 5.28 -7.23 -26.86
CA TYR A 31 6.38 -8.06 -26.36
C TYR A 31 6.99 -8.99 -27.43
N GLY A 32 6.49 -8.94 -28.67
CA GLY A 32 6.98 -9.77 -29.77
C GLY A 32 6.79 -11.27 -29.54
N LEU A 33 5.65 -11.66 -28.97
CA LEU A 33 5.33 -13.05 -28.59
C LEU A 33 4.38 -13.68 -29.60
N ASP A 34 4.57 -14.97 -29.88
CA ASP A 34 3.51 -15.79 -30.48
C ASP A 34 2.46 -16.23 -29.44
N ALA A 35 1.35 -16.80 -29.90
CA ALA A 35 0.25 -17.22 -29.04
C ALA A 35 0.64 -18.29 -28.00
N THR A 36 1.60 -19.16 -28.33
CA THR A 36 2.09 -20.21 -27.42
C THR A 36 2.98 -19.61 -26.34
N GLN A 37 3.91 -18.74 -26.73
CA GLN A 37 4.78 -18.00 -25.82
C GLN A 37 3.97 -17.13 -24.86
N TYR A 38 2.98 -16.39 -25.39
CA TYR A 38 2.06 -15.61 -24.59
C TYR A 38 1.33 -16.48 -23.56
N GLY A 39 0.78 -17.63 -23.96
CA GLY A 39 0.07 -18.52 -23.03
C GLY A 39 0.94 -18.99 -21.87
N VAL A 40 2.19 -19.37 -22.15
CA VAL A 40 3.17 -19.78 -21.12
C VAL A 40 3.52 -18.62 -20.19
N ILE A 41 3.81 -17.44 -20.76
CA ILE A 41 4.19 -16.26 -19.99
C ILE A 41 3.03 -15.76 -19.14
N ALA A 42 1.83 -15.62 -19.70
CA ALA A 42 0.64 -15.18 -18.97
C ALA A 42 0.29 -16.14 -17.82
N THR A 43 0.44 -17.45 -18.03
CA THR A 43 0.25 -18.45 -16.96
C THR A 43 1.28 -18.27 -15.86
N TRP A 44 2.56 -18.10 -16.20
CA TRP A 44 3.60 -17.86 -15.21
C TRP A 44 3.38 -16.55 -14.44
N VAL A 45 3.05 -15.47 -15.15
CA VAL A 45 2.77 -14.15 -14.58
C VAL A 45 1.58 -14.18 -13.61
N GLY A 46 0.46 -14.80 -14.01
CA GLY A 46 -0.70 -14.98 -13.14
C GLY A 46 -0.39 -15.86 -11.93
N GLY A 47 0.43 -16.89 -12.11
CA GLY A 47 0.95 -17.68 -11.01
C GLY A 47 1.83 -16.86 -10.07
N TRP A 48 2.66 -15.96 -10.59
CA TRP A 48 3.58 -15.18 -9.77
C TRP A 48 2.82 -14.16 -8.92
N LEU A 49 1.85 -13.45 -9.51
CA LEU A 49 0.96 -12.51 -8.80
C LEU A 49 0.18 -13.13 -7.64
N SER A 50 -0.11 -14.43 -7.73
CA SER A 50 -0.79 -15.19 -6.68
C SER A 50 0.15 -15.97 -5.78
N SER A 51 1.47 -15.76 -5.93
CA SER A 51 2.54 -16.52 -5.27
C SER A 51 2.49 -18.04 -5.51
N ALA A 52 1.74 -18.50 -6.51
CA ALA A 52 1.68 -19.90 -6.93
C ALA A 52 2.88 -20.31 -7.81
N SER A 53 3.54 -19.34 -8.45
CA SER A 53 4.82 -19.53 -9.14
C SER A 53 5.89 -18.63 -8.51
N ALA A 54 7.16 -19.00 -8.71
CA ALA A 54 8.30 -18.25 -8.22
C ALA A 54 9.24 -17.90 -9.39
N LEU A 55 9.93 -16.77 -9.26
CA LEU A 55 10.97 -16.32 -10.17
C LEU A 55 12.31 -16.97 -9.77
N PRO A 56 12.96 -17.74 -10.66
CA PRO A 56 14.31 -18.25 -10.40
C PRO A 56 15.33 -17.11 -10.43
N MET A 57 15.87 -16.74 -9.26
CA MET A 57 16.77 -15.60 -9.12
C MET A 57 18.12 -15.80 -9.81
N VAL A 58 18.48 -17.04 -10.15
CA VAL A 58 19.65 -17.37 -10.97
C VAL A 58 19.61 -16.69 -12.34
N LEU A 59 18.42 -16.41 -12.88
CA LEU A 59 18.25 -15.68 -14.14
C LEU A 59 18.67 -14.21 -14.05
N LEU A 60 18.77 -13.69 -12.83
CA LEU A 60 19.13 -12.31 -12.50
C LEU A 60 20.49 -12.22 -11.79
N GLY A 61 21.27 -13.31 -11.77
CA GLY A 61 22.56 -13.36 -11.09
C GLY A 61 22.50 -13.60 -9.58
N GLY A 62 21.31 -13.89 -9.03
CA GLY A 62 21.11 -14.27 -7.63
C GLY A 62 21.06 -15.78 -7.41
N THR A 63 20.55 -16.20 -6.25
CA THR A 63 20.39 -17.61 -5.88
C THR A 63 18.97 -17.90 -5.39
N GLY A 64 18.49 -19.13 -5.59
CA GLY A 64 17.16 -19.55 -5.14
C GLY A 64 16.03 -19.02 -6.02
N THR A 65 14.86 -18.84 -5.42
CA THR A 65 13.64 -18.36 -6.06
C THR A 65 12.96 -17.30 -5.21
N ILE A 66 12.12 -16.46 -5.81
CA ILE A 66 11.31 -15.46 -5.10
C ILE A 66 9.86 -15.46 -5.61
N THR A 67 8.90 -15.51 -4.70
CA THR A 67 7.46 -15.33 -4.97
C THR A 67 7.07 -13.84 -4.91
N ALA A 68 5.87 -13.47 -5.38
CA ALA A 68 5.41 -12.08 -5.26
C ALA A 68 5.23 -11.65 -3.80
N GLU A 69 4.74 -12.54 -2.92
CA GLU A 69 4.61 -12.25 -1.49
C GLU A 69 5.97 -11.99 -0.84
N GLU A 70 6.97 -12.84 -1.10
CA GLU A 70 8.33 -12.62 -0.61
C GLU A 70 8.91 -11.31 -1.16
N PHE A 71 8.67 -11.00 -2.44
CA PHE A 71 9.09 -9.73 -3.04
C PHE A 71 8.51 -8.53 -2.30
N VAL A 72 7.20 -8.50 -2.06
CA VAL A 72 6.54 -7.40 -1.32
C VAL A 72 7.08 -7.30 0.11
N ASN A 73 7.23 -8.42 0.80
CA ASN A 73 7.75 -8.45 2.17
C ASN A 73 9.20 -7.95 2.26
N ILE A 74 10.06 -8.31 1.30
CA ILE A 74 11.43 -7.80 1.24
C ILE A 74 11.43 -6.31 0.92
N THR A 75 10.82 -5.92 -0.19
CA THR A 75 10.89 -4.55 -0.73
C THR A 75 10.19 -3.50 0.13
N PHE A 76 9.27 -3.90 1.01
CA PHE A 76 8.69 -3.00 1.99
C PHE A 76 9.70 -2.53 3.04
N GLY A 77 10.55 -3.43 3.53
CA GLY A 77 11.46 -3.18 4.65
C GLY A 77 12.94 -3.14 4.29
N ASP A 78 13.30 -3.39 3.02
CA ASP A 78 14.66 -3.46 2.52
C ASP A 78 14.69 -3.14 1.01
N SER A 79 15.86 -3.26 0.39
CA SER A 79 16.11 -3.00 -1.02
C SER A 79 15.40 -3.98 -1.96
N ASP A 80 15.08 -3.52 -3.18
CA ASP A 80 14.51 -4.34 -4.24
C ASP A 80 15.52 -5.43 -4.67
N PRO A 81 15.22 -6.73 -4.45
CA PRO A 81 16.15 -7.82 -4.75
C PRO A 81 16.25 -8.14 -6.25
N ILE A 82 15.40 -7.56 -7.10
CA ILE A 82 15.33 -7.76 -8.55
C ILE A 82 16.02 -6.62 -9.28
N ASN A 83 15.68 -5.36 -8.96
CA ASN A 83 16.14 -4.18 -9.69
C ASN A 83 17.16 -3.33 -8.90
N GLY A 84 17.33 -3.59 -7.60
CA GLY A 84 18.12 -2.75 -6.69
C GLY A 84 17.40 -1.46 -6.32
N GLY A 85 18.00 -0.70 -5.38
CA GLY A 85 17.37 0.50 -4.84
C GLY A 85 16.22 0.18 -3.89
N TYR A 86 15.26 1.11 -3.74
CA TYR A 86 14.13 0.98 -2.83
C TYR A 86 12.85 1.43 -3.55
N LEU A 87 11.71 0.84 -3.19
CA LEU A 87 10.42 1.31 -3.71
C LEU A 87 10.02 2.63 -3.04
N ASP A 88 9.32 3.50 -3.75
CA ASP A 88 8.84 4.79 -3.21
C ASP A 88 7.91 4.58 -2.01
N ASN A 89 7.00 3.62 -2.10
CA ASN A 89 6.07 3.24 -1.03
C ASN A 89 6.65 2.13 -0.12
N SER A 90 7.89 2.30 0.33
CA SER A 90 8.58 1.40 1.29
C SER A 90 9.13 2.19 2.48
N LEU A 91 9.63 1.51 3.52
CA LEU A 91 10.22 2.17 4.68
C LEU A 91 11.43 3.04 4.35
N ASN A 92 12.11 2.78 3.23
CA ASN A 92 13.24 3.60 2.77
C ASN A 92 12.83 4.75 1.85
N LEU A 93 11.54 4.88 1.52
CA LEU A 93 10.96 6.01 0.77
C LEU A 93 11.71 6.28 -0.56
N GLY A 94 11.89 5.27 -1.40
CA GLY A 94 12.67 5.42 -2.64
C GLY A 94 14.17 5.68 -2.44
N GLY A 95 14.68 5.50 -1.22
CA GLY A 95 16.04 5.83 -0.81
C GLY A 95 16.19 7.23 -0.20
N ALA A 96 15.09 7.96 0.02
CA ALA A 96 15.10 9.27 0.67
C ALA A 96 15.28 9.19 2.19
N TRP A 97 14.88 8.07 2.83
CA TRP A 97 15.08 7.86 4.27
C TRP A 97 16.57 7.89 4.62
N GLY A 98 16.93 8.55 5.72
CA GLY A 98 18.33 8.73 6.12
C GLY A 98 19.01 9.95 5.50
N THR A 99 18.39 10.58 4.49
CA THR A 99 18.96 11.72 3.77
C THR A 99 18.35 13.05 4.22
N ALA A 100 18.95 14.16 3.79
CA ALA A 100 18.42 15.51 4.03
C ALA A 100 17.06 15.79 3.34
N LEU A 101 16.60 14.92 2.43
CA LEU A 101 15.26 15.01 1.81
C LEU A 101 14.15 14.71 2.81
N VAL A 102 14.45 13.94 3.86
CA VAL A 102 13.53 13.62 4.95
C VAL A 102 14.15 14.12 6.25
N PRO A 103 13.94 15.41 6.61
CA PRO A 103 14.64 16.04 7.75
C PRO A 103 14.50 15.30 9.07
N ALA A 104 13.37 14.60 9.28
CA ALA A 104 13.12 13.78 10.47
C ALA A 104 14.04 12.54 10.59
N SER A 105 14.76 12.19 9.52
CA SER A 105 15.61 10.99 9.43
C SER A 105 17.05 11.30 9.01
N GLU A 106 17.45 12.57 8.88
CA GLU A 106 18.77 12.92 8.35
C GLU A 106 19.89 12.29 9.19
N GLY A 107 20.75 11.51 8.52
CA GLY A 107 21.86 10.78 9.15
C GLY A 107 21.48 9.43 9.77
N ALA A 108 20.20 9.03 9.72
CA ALA A 108 19.78 7.68 10.08
C ALA A 108 20.26 6.65 9.06
N PRO A 109 20.59 5.41 9.48
CA PRO A 109 20.85 4.33 8.54
C PRO A 109 19.58 3.96 7.78
N SER A 110 19.75 3.41 6.58
CA SER A 110 18.66 2.78 5.83
C SER A 110 18.03 1.64 6.64
N ILE A 111 16.73 1.47 6.44
CA ILE A 111 15.95 0.39 7.06
C ILE A 111 16.28 -0.91 6.33
N ALA A 112 16.55 -1.96 7.11
CA ALA A 112 16.77 -3.31 6.62
C ALA A 112 16.08 -4.27 7.59
N LEU A 113 14.87 -4.69 7.25
CA LEU A 113 14.08 -5.64 8.04
C LEU A 113 14.10 -7.03 7.39
N ASP A 114 14.10 -8.06 8.23
CA ASP A 114 13.80 -9.41 7.77
C ASP A 114 12.39 -9.44 7.13
N ALA A 115 12.27 -10.15 6.00
CA ALA A 115 11.01 -10.24 5.24
C ALA A 115 9.81 -10.70 6.11
N ALA A 116 10.04 -11.60 7.07
CA ALA A 116 8.99 -12.05 7.98
C ALA A 116 8.46 -10.92 8.90
N VAL A 117 9.34 -10.00 9.31
CA VAL A 117 8.96 -8.83 10.12
C VAL A 117 8.14 -7.87 9.29
N SER A 118 8.58 -7.56 8.06
CA SER A 118 7.81 -6.77 7.10
C SER A 118 6.43 -7.38 6.81
N GLY A 119 6.37 -8.70 6.60
CA GLY A 119 5.11 -9.42 6.40
C GLY A 119 4.17 -9.30 7.59
N ASN A 120 4.68 -9.38 8.82
CA ASN A 120 3.87 -9.14 10.02
C ASN A 120 3.40 -7.69 10.14
N ILE A 121 4.24 -6.71 9.77
CA ILE A 121 3.86 -5.29 9.73
C ILE A 121 2.75 -5.04 8.72
N LEU A 122 2.79 -5.65 7.54
CA LEU A 122 1.80 -5.43 6.50
C LEU A 122 0.50 -6.20 6.80
N TYR A 123 0.62 -7.47 7.15
CA TYR A 123 -0.49 -8.43 7.10
C TYR A 123 -0.82 -9.11 8.43
N GLY A 124 -0.05 -8.85 9.49
CA GLY A 124 -0.30 -9.41 10.82
C GLY A 124 -1.63 -8.94 11.44
N PRO A 125 -1.96 -9.35 12.68
CA PRO A 125 -3.22 -8.99 13.33
C PRO A 125 -3.48 -7.48 13.43
N LEU A 126 -2.41 -6.69 13.56
CA LEU A 126 -2.41 -5.23 13.55
C LEU A 126 -1.76 -4.67 12.27
N GLY A 127 -1.73 -5.44 11.20
CA GLY A 127 -1.00 -5.10 9.99
C GLY A 127 -1.54 -3.85 9.29
N LEU A 128 -0.67 -3.06 8.69
CA LEU A 128 -1.00 -1.77 8.07
C LEU A 128 -1.98 -1.89 6.91
N THR A 129 -2.04 -3.04 6.22
CA THR A 129 -2.99 -3.27 5.13
C THR A 129 -4.30 -3.86 5.63
N THR A 130 -4.45 -4.07 6.94
CA THR A 130 -5.69 -4.53 7.56
C THR A 130 -6.52 -3.35 8.05
N ARG A 131 -7.84 -3.53 8.13
CA ARG A 131 -8.73 -2.49 8.70
C ARG A 131 -8.31 -2.11 10.12
N THR A 132 -7.98 -3.09 10.96
CA THR A 132 -7.62 -2.88 12.37
C THR A 132 -6.32 -2.08 12.50
N GLY A 133 -5.26 -2.51 11.82
CA GLY A 133 -3.95 -1.84 11.87
C GLY A 133 -3.99 -0.44 11.27
N ALA A 134 -4.61 -0.26 10.10
CA ALA A 134 -4.77 1.06 9.49
C ALA A 134 -5.54 2.03 10.40
N THR A 135 -6.64 1.57 11.01
CA THR A 135 -7.44 2.39 11.94
C THR A 135 -6.66 2.74 13.21
N LEU A 136 -5.93 1.76 13.77
CA LEU A 136 -5.06 1.98 14.94
C LEU A 136 -4.01 3.05 14.64
N PHE A 137 -3.32 2.93 13.50
CA PHE A 137 -2.26 3.85 13.12
C PHE A 137 -2.77 5.27 12.90
N LEU A 138 -3.87 5.42 12.14
CA LEU A 138 -4.48 6.72 11.90
C LEU A 138 -5.00 7.36 13.19
N TYR A 139 -5.65 6.58 14.06
CA TYR A 139 -6.09 7.06 15.38
C TYR A 139 -4.90 7.55 16.21
N GLY A 140 -3.83 6.75 16.24
CA GLY A 140 -2.59 7.07 16.95
C GLY A 140 -1.99 8.40 16.50
N GLU A 141 -1.78 8.56 15.19
CA GLU A 141 -1.17 9.77 14.63
C GLU A 141 -2.03 11.02 14.79
N LEU A 142 -3.36 10.89 14.71
CA LEU A 142 -4.27 12.04 14.84
C LEU A 142 -4.51 12.46 16.29
N THR A 143 -4.53 11.52 17.22
CA THR A 143 -4.89 11.79 18.63
C THR A 143 -3.68 11.90 19.55
N GLY A 144 -2.53 11.37 19.13
CA GLY A 144 -1.34 11.24 19.97
C GLY A 144 -1.45 10.10 21.01
N MET A 145 -2.49 9.25 20.94
CA MET A 145 -2.72 8.15 21.87
C MET A 145 -3.18 6.89 21.14
N THR A 146 -2.94 5.71 21.72
CA THR A 146 -3.64 4.50 21.27
C THR A 146 -5.13 4.59 21.64
N PRO A 147 -6.02 3.89 20.92
CA PRO A 147 -7.40 3.73 21.38
C PRO A 147 -7.44 3.08 22.78
N PRO A 148 -8.53 3.26 23.56
CA PRO A 148 -8.69 2.73 24.92
C PRO A 148 -8.97 1.22 24.93
N ILE A 149 -8.11 0.47 24.26
CA ILE A 149 -8.11 -0.99 24.17
C ILE A 149 -6.71 -1.53 24.45
N ASP A 150 -6.66 -2.71 25.04
CA ASP A 150 -5.45 -3.51 25.12
C ASP A 150 -5.22 -4.18 23.75
N LEU A 151 -4.08 -3.90 23.13
CA LEU A 151 -3.79 -4.33 21.75
C LEU A 151 -3.50 -5.83 21.61
N ALA A 152 -3.22 -6.53 22.71
CA ALA A 152 -2.98 -7.97 22.70
C ALA A 152 -4.29 -8.77 22.86
N THR A 153 -5.21 -8.26 23.68
CA THR A 153 -6.47 -8.94 24.03
C THR A 153 -7.70 -8.36 23.32
N MET A 154 -7.56 -7.18 22.72
CA MET A 154 -8.63 -6.41 22.08
C MET A 154 -9.80 -6.07 23.03
N GLN A 155 -9.54 -6.04 24.33
CA GLN A 155 -10.50 -5.67 25.38
C GLN A 155 -10.26 -4.22 25.86
N PRO A 156 -11.18 -3.61 26.62
CA PRO A 156 -10.94 -2.27 27.18
C PRO A 156 -9.62 -2.20 27.95
N GLY A 157 -8.83 -1.16 27.67
CA GLY A 157 -7.49 -0.98 28.23
C GLY A 157 -7.13 0.49 28.36
N ALA A 158 -6.06 0.78 29.09
CA ALA A 158 -5.59 2.14 29.26
C ALA A 158 -4.88 2.63 27.97
N PRO A 159 -5.24 3.80 27.42
CA PRO A 159 -4.51 4.41 26.32
C PRO A 159 -3.04 4.64 26.66
N MET A 160 -2.17 4.37 25.69
CA MET A 160 -0.74 4.69 25.73
C MET A 160 -0.45 5.87 24.81
N GLU A 161 0.61 6.63 25.09
CA GLU A 161 1.08 7.68 24.18
C GLU A 161 1.48 7.08 22.83
N TRP A 162 1.06 7.71 21.73
CA TRP A 162 1.46 7.33 20.39
C TRP A 162 2.79 7.99 20.02
N ASN A 163 3.86 7.21 20.10
CA ASN A 163 5.22 7.62 19.78
C ASN A 163 6.02 6.46 19.17
N ALA A 164 7.28 6.71 18.80
CA ALA A 164 8.14 5.70 18.20
C ALA A 164 8.30 4.46 19.09
N THR A 165 8.39 4.61 20.41
CA THR A 165 8.52 3.49 21.36
C THR A 165 7.28 2.59 21.31
N THR A 166 6.08 3.17 21.29
CA THR A 166 4.82 2.41 21.19
C THR A 166 4.74 1.67 19.86
N VAL A 167 5.09 2.32 18.74
CA VAL A 167 5.11 1.69 17.41
C VAL A 167 6.15 0.57 17.32
N SER A 168 7.37 0.80 17.84
CA SER A 168 8.42 -0.21 17.97
C SER A 168 7.92 -1.45 18.72
N ALA A 169 7.21 -1.26 19.83
CA ALA A 169 6.67 -2.35 20.63
C ALA A 169 5.55 -3.14 19.92
N ILE A 170 4.68 -2.45 19.17
CA ILE A 170 3.59 -3.09 18.41
C ILE A 170 4.14 -4.02 17.34
N TYR A 171 5.16 -3.57 16.60
CA TYR A 171 5.67 -4.30 15.43
C TYR A 171 6.95 -5.09 15.68
N GLY A 172 7.56 -4.95 16.86
CA GLY A 172 8.81 -5.63 17.19
C GLY A 172 10.02 -5.10 16.40
N VAL A 173 10.07 -3.80 16.16
CA VAL A 173 11.13 -3.13 15.39
C VAL A 173 11.88 -2.10 16.23
N ASP A 174 13.03 -1.65 15.76
CA ASP A 174 13.77 -0.58 16.42
C ASP A 174 13.08 0.80 16.26
N ALA A 175 13.61 1.82 16.93
CA ALA A 175 13.05 3.16 16.89
C ALA A 175 13.20 3.83 15.50
N ASN A 176 14.22 3.47 14.72
CA ASN A 176 14.44 4.03 13.39
C ASN A 176 13.36 3.53 12.42
N ALA A 177 13.14 2.22 12.38
CA ALA A 177 12.07 1.60 11.60
C ALA A 177 10.67 2.05 12.07
N ALA A 178 10.47 2.23 13.38
CA ALA A 178 9.21 2.80 13.88
C ALA A 178 8.99 4.23 13.38
N ASN A 179 10.01 5.09 13.37
CA ASN A 179 9.89 6.43 12.80
C ASN A 179 9.64 6.39 11.29
N ALA A 180 10.28 5.47 10.56
CA ALA A 180 10.05 5.26 9.14
C ALA A 180 8.60 4.84 8.85
N LEU A 181 8.04 3.93 9.65
CA LEU A 181 6.63 3.53 9.56
C LEU A 181 5.69 4.71 9.73
N ARG A 182 5.95 5.56 10.74
CA ARG A 182 5.14 6.75 11.00
C ARG A 182 5.20 7.76 9.87
N ALA A 183 6.40 8.02 9.35
CA ALA A 183 6.61 8.91 8.21
C ALA A 183 5.96 8.37 6.93
N LEU A 184 6.14 7.09 6.62
CA LEU A 184 5.50 6.43 5.47
C LEU A 184 3.98 6.58 5.57
N MET A 185 3.38 6.18 6.68
CA MET A 185 1.92 6.18 6.81
C MET A 185 1.33 7.59 6.72
N MET A 186 1.89 8.58 7.42
CA MET A 186 1.29 9.91 7.44
C MET A 186 1.70 10.79 6.27
N SER A 187 2.98 10.81 5.90
CA SER A 187 3.48 11.74 4.88
C SER A 187 3.35 11.21 3.47
N VAL A 188 3.48 9.89 3.27
CA VAL A 188 3.46 9.30 1.93
C VAL A 188 2.11 8.66 1.63
N ILE A 189 1.60 7.80 2.52
CA ILE A 189 0.35 7.09 2.26
C ILE A 189 -0.87 8.02 2.43
N TYR A 190 -1.09 8.58 3.62
CA TYR A 190 -2.32 9.34 3.89
C TYR A 190 -2.30 10.79 3.40
N ALA A 191 -1.14 11.45 3.37
CA ALA A 191 -1.05 12.83 2.90
C ALA A 191 -0.89 12.96 1.38
N ASP A 192 -0.34 11.96 0.69
CA ASP A 192 -0.02 12.04 -0.74
C ASP A 192 -0.75 10.98 -1.58
N PHE A 193 -0.45 9.70 -1.37
CA PHE A 193 -1.00 8.61 -2.18
C PHE A 193 -2.52 8.49 -2.11
N VAL A 194 -3.11 8.46 -0.91
CA VAL A 194 -4.56 8.25 -0.72
C VAL A 194 -5.37 9.39 -1.34
N PRO A 195 -5.07 10.68 -1.12
CA PRO A 195 -5.77 11.78 -1.81
C PRO A 195 -5.76 11.63 -3.34
N GLY A 196 -4.60 11.33 -3.93
CA GLY A 196 -4.48 11.08 -5.36
C GLY A 196 -5.32 9.89 -5.82
N LEU A 197 -5.27 8.77 -5.09
CA LEU A 197 -6.10 7.59 -5.37
C LEU A 197 -7.59 7.94 -5.36
N LEU A 198 -8.06 8.67 -4.36
CA LEU A 198 -9.48 9.04 -4.23
C LEU A 198 -9.95 9.93 -5.39
N VAL A 199 -9.14 10.89 -5.83
CA VAL A 199 -9.49 11.82 -6.91
C VAL A 199 -9.34 11.16 -8.28
N ASP A 200 -8.16 10.61 -8.57
CA ASP A 200 -7.79 10.16 -9.91
C ASP A 200 -8.41 8.82 -10.29
N SER A 201 -8.53 7.90 -9.31
CA SER A 201 -9.06 6.56 -9.57
C SER A 201 -10.54 6.42 -9.24
N PHE A 202 -11.01 7.12 -8.19
CA PHE A 202 -12.41 7.03 -7.76
C PHE A 202 -13.25 8.25 -8.11
N GLY A 203 -12.68 9.29 -8.73
CA GLY A 203 -13.44 10.46 -9.17
C GLY A 203 -14.00 11.30 -8.03
N SER A 204 -13.37 11.27 -6.85
CA SER A 204 -13.73 12.15 -5.74
C SER A 204 -13.67 13.62 -6.18
N SER A 205 -14.56 14.45 -5.63
CA SER A 205 -14.49 15.91 -5.81
C SER A 205 -13.30 16.54 -5.05
N GLY A 206 -12.50 15.74 -4.35
CA GLY A 206 -11.37 16.20 -3.55
C GLY A 206 -11.80 16.78 -2.20
N GLN A 207 -10.92 17.56 -1.59
CA GLN A 207 -11.11 18.09 -0.24
C GLN A 207 -12.31 19.06 -0.13
N TYR A 208 -12.64 19.76 -1.22
CA TYR A 208 -13.67 20.78 -1.23
C TYR A 208 -14.68 20.49 -2.34
N MET A 209 -15.96 20.49 -1.99
CA MET A 209 -17.05 20.30 -2.93
C MET A 209 -18.02 21.47 -2.86
N THR A 210 -18.41 21.99 -4.02
CA THR A 210 -19.46 23.01 -4.14
C THR A 210 -20.64 22.42 -4.89
N MET A 211 -21.83 22.56 -4.31
CA MET A 211 -23.08 22.10 -4.93
C MET A 211 -24.27 22.92 -4.41
N PRO A 212 -25.44 22.88 -5.07
CA PRO A 212 -26.66 23.53 -4.57
C PRO A 212 -27.06 23.01 -3.19
N LEU A 213 -27.66 23.88 -2.36
CA LEU A 213 -28.14 23.52 -1.01
C LEU A 213 -29.05 22.27 -1.02
N ASN A 214 -29.91 22.13 -2.03
CA ASN A 214 -30.80 20.98 -2.15
C ASN A 214 -30.05 19.65 -2.24
N ASN A 215 -28.87 19.61 -2.85
CA ASN A 215 -28.08 18.37 -2.94
C ASN A 215 -27.46 18.03 -1.58
N TRP A 216 -27.03 19.03 -0.81
CA TRP A 216 -26.58 18.80 0.58
C TRP A 216 -27.71 18.26 1.47
N LEU A 217 -28.92 18.80 1.33
CA LEU A 217 -30.06 18.42 2.16
C LEU A 217 -30.65 17.07 1.75
N TYR A 218 -31.01 16.92 0.47
CA TYR A 218 -31.82 15.80 -0.02
C TYR A 218 -31.02 14.66 -0.64
N GLY A 219 -29.76 14.89 -0.94
CA GLY A 219 -28.87 13.83 -1.38
C GLY A 219 -27.87 14.30 -2.43
N TRP A 220 -26.63 13.83 -2.27
CA TRP A 220 -25.62 13.89 -3.31
C TRP A 220 -24.98 12.53 -3.50
N PHE A 221 -24.50 12.28 -4.71
CA PHE A 221 -23.73 11.09 -5.03
C PHE A 221 -22.25 11.35 -4.74
N ASP A 222 -21.68 10.53 -3.88
CA ASP A 222 -20.25 10.43 -3.59
C ASP A 222 -19.73 9.10 -4.17
N PRO A 223 -18.87 9.14 -5.21
CA PRO A 223 -18.36 7.94 -5.84
C PRO A 223 -17.45 7.12 -4.91
N VAL A 224 -16.80 7.77 -3.93
CA VAL A 224 -16.00 7.04 -2.91
C VAL A 224 -16.92 6.23 -2.01
N GLY A 225 -18.01 6.84 -1.52
CA GLY A 225 -19.05 6.18 -0.75
C GLY A 225 -19.68 4.96 -1.45
N MET A 226 -19.82 5.00 -2.78
CA MET A 226 -20.28 3.84 -3.56
C MET A 226 -19.27 2.70 -3.53
N MET A 227 -17.99 3.00 -3.68
CA MET A 227 -16.91 2.00 -3.70
C MET A 227 -16.75 1.27 -2.36
N ILE A 228 -16.89 1.99 -1.26
CA ILE A 228 -16.77 1.41 0.09
C ILE A 228 -18.09 0.87 0.63
N ALA A 229 -19.18 0.95 -0.14
CA ALA A 229 -20.47 0.41 0.25
C ALA A 229 -20.38 -1.12 0.36
N SER A 230 -21.06 -1.68 1.37
CA SER A 230 -21.19 -3.13 1.53
C SER A 230 -21.83 -3.81 0.31
N ASP A 231 -22.70 -3.09 -0.39
CA ASP A 231 -23.27 -3.48 -1.68
C ASP A 231 -23.21 -2.30 -2.66
N PRO A 232 -22.19 -2.25 -3.55
CA PRO A 232 -22.05 -1.20 -4.56
C PRO A 232 -23.14 -1.18 -5.63
N THR A 233 -23.97 -2.23 -5.72
CA THR A 233 -25.08 -2.31 -6.69
C THR A 233 -26.40 -1.80 -6.12
N ALA A 234 -26.46 -1.55 -4.81
CA ALA A 234 -27.65 -1.03 -4.16
C ALA A 234 -27.99 0.38 -4.68
N PRO A 235 -29.28 0.72 -4.87
CA PRO A 235 -29.68 2.06 -5.32
C PRO A 235 -29.23 3.20 -4.39
N SER A 236 -28.97 2.90 -3.12
CA SER A 236 -28.45 3.84 -2.12
C SER A 236 -26.92 3.92 -2.08
N ALA A 237 -26.20 3.09 -2.82
CA ALA A 237 -24.75 3.08 -2.81
C ALA A 237 -24.20 4.43 -3.30
N GLY A 238 -23.32 5.03 -2.51
CA GLY A 238 -22.74 6.35 -2.78
C GLY A 238 -23.68 7.53 -2.53
N TRP A 239 -24.93 7.33 -2.14
CA TRP A 239 -25.80 8.47 -1.80
C TRP A 239 -25.65 8.86 -0.34
N ALA A 240 -25.26 10.10 -0.10
CA ALA A 240 -25.20 10.72 1.22
C ALA A 240 -26.22 11.86 1.32
N LYS A 241 -26.79 12.09 2.50
CA LYS A 241 -27.77 13.16 2.78
C LYS A 241 -27.63 13.66 4.22
N LEU A 242 -27.93 14.94 4.46
CA LEU A 242 -27.92 15.52 5.81
C LEU A 242 -29.30 15.50 6.47
N GLU A 243 -30.38 15.43 5.70
CA GLU A 243 -31.73 15.24 6.23
C GLU A 243 -31.94 13.76 6.63
N THR A 244 -31.79 13.47 7.92
CA THR A 244 -32.23 12.22 8.55
C THR A 244 -33.63 12.41 9.14
N ASN A 245 -34.63 12.73 8.31
CA ASN A 245 -36.03 12.61 8.73
C ASN A 245 -36.47 11.16 8.49
N GLU A 246 -36.31 10.34 9.53
CA GLU A 246 -37.17 9.18 9.82
C GLU A 246 -37.92 9.42 11.14
#